data_AF-A0A3B8U141-F1
#
_entry.id   AF-A0A3B8U141-F1
#
_cell.length_a   1.000
_cell.length_b   1.000
_cell.length_c   1.000
_cell.angle_alpha   90.00
_cell.angle_beta   90.00
_cell.angle_gamma   90.00
#
_symmetry.space_group_name_H-M   'P 1'
#
loop_
_entity.id
_entity.type
_entity.pdbx_description
1 polymer ?
#
loop_
_entity_poly.entity_id
_entity_poly.type
_entity_poly.pdbx_seq_one_letter_code
_entity_poly.pdbx_strand_id
1 'polypeptide(L)'
;MIRRNITKSYNLNIMSSLSTIKVGSKRIPYSLYYFSCNLDHFIHNNANLDPRLKCSLADAYARMYYGRPEAYMEEMISDQGSLKGMNYPESWEFAREGLNSLHRHTNINVLFEVLRREKLV
;
A
#
# COMPACT_ATOMS: atom_id res chain seq x y z
N MET A 1 8.07 -20.95 -7.49
CA MET A 1 7.40 -19.63 -7.54
C MET A 1 5.96 -19.67 -7.02
N ILE A 2 5.15 -20.65 -7.41
CA ILE A 2 3.73 -20.81 -7.00
C ILE A 2 3.56 -20.96 -5.47
N ARG A 3 4.30 -21.89 -4.83
CA ARG A 3 4.21 -22.10 -3.37
C ARG A 3 4.46 -20.83 -2.55
N ARG A 4 5.45 -20.03 -2.93
CA ARG A 4 5.76 -18.74 -2.29
C ARG A 4 4.57 -17.78 -2.36
N ASN A 5 3.93 -17.68 -3.52
CA ASN A 5 2.76 -16.80 -3.71
C ASN A 5 1.56 -17.29 -2.91
N ILE A 6 1.33 -18.62 -2.85
CA ILE A 6 0.27 -19.23 -2.03
C ILE A 6 0.48 -18.89 -0.55
N THR A 7 1.68 -19.14 -0.02
CA THR A 7 1.99 -18.83 1.39
C THR A 7 1.84 -17.34 1.69
N LYS A 8 2.31 -16.47 0.79
CA LYS A 8 2.15 -15.02 0.95
C LYS A 8 0.68 -14.62 1.01
N SER A 9 -0.14 -15.10 0.08
CA SER A 9 -1.58 -14.81 0.03
C SER A 9 -2.31 -15.31 1.27
N TYR A 10 -2.05 -16.54 1.69
CA TYR A 10 -2.61 -17.13 2.90
C TYR A 10 -2.32 -16.29 4.15
N ASN A 11 -1.05 -15.91 4.36
CA ASN A 11 -0.65 -15.09 5.50
C ASN A 11 -1.28 -13.70 5.44
N LEU A 12 -1.34 -13.07 4.26
CA LEU A 12 -1.98 -11.77 4.08
C LEU A 12 -3.48 -11.81 4.43
N ASN A 13 -4.19 -12.87 4.03
CA ASN A 13 -5.60 -13.02 4.35
C ASN A 13 -5.84 -13.10 5.86
N ILE A 14 -5.02 -13.86 6.58
CA ILE A 14 -5.07 -13.91 8.06
C ILE A 14 -4.75 -12.53 8.65
N MET A 15 -3.67 -11.89 8.21
CA MET A 15 -3.27 -10.60 8.78
C MET A 15 -4.26 -9.48 8.45
N SER A 16 -4.93 -9.51 7.30
CA SER A 16 -5.92 -8.49 6.93
C SER A 16 -7.23 -8.60 7.71
N SER A 17 -7.55 -9.79 8.26
CA SER A 17 -8.78 -10.03 9.03
C SER A 17 -8.62 -9.76 10.53
N LEU A 18 -7.38 -9.59 10.99
CA LEU A 18 -7.06 -9.27 12.38
C LEU A 18 -6.88 -7.75 12.54
N SER A 19 -7.40 -7.20 13.63
CA SER A 19 -7.25 -5.78 13.98
C SER A 19 -6.21 -5.53 15.08
N THR A 20 -5.67 -6.59 15.69
CA THR A 20 -4.66 -6.50 16.76
C THR A 20 -3.62 -7.62 16.65
N ILE A 21 -2.38 -7.30 16.99
CA ILE A 21 -1.31 -8.30 17.21
C ILE A 21 -0.98 -8.37 18.70
N LYS A 22 -0.67 -9.57 19.19
CA LYS A 22 -0.21 -9.78 20.56
C LYS A 22 1.32 -9.74 20.60
N VAL A 23 1.89 -8.82 21.37
CA VAL A 23 3.34 -8.72 21.62
C VAL A 23 3.56 -8.81 23.13
N GLY A 24 4.04 -9.98 23.59
CA GLY A 24 4.09 -10.32 25.00
C GLY A 24 2.71 -10.26 25.66
N SER A 25 2.55 -9.39 26.66
CA SER A 25 1.28 -9.18 27.37
C SER A 25 0.40 -8.10 26.74
N LYS A 26 0.88 -7.39 25.71
CA LYS A 26 0.17 -6.25 25.10
C LYS A 26 -0.56 -6.66 23.82
N ARG A 27 -1.71 -6.02 23.55
CA ARG A 27 -2.40 -6.06 22.25
C ARG A 27 -2.16 -4.71 21.55
N ILE A 28 -1.58 -4.75 20.36
CA ILE A 28 -1.25 -3.57 19.57
C ILE A 28 -2.23 -3.53 18.39
N PRO A 29 -3.05 -2.47 18.25
CA PRO A 29 -3.91 -2.31 17.08
C PRO A 29 -3.06 -2.07 15.82
N TYR A 30 -3.47 -2.65 14.71
CA TYR A 30 -2.85 -2.41 13.42
C TYR A 30 -3.87 -2.55 12.28
N SER A 31 -3.52 -1.93 11.16
CA SER A 31 -4.25 -2.06 9.89
C SER A 31 -3.25 -2.35 8.79
N LEU A 32 -3.62 -3.20 7.83
CA LEU A 32 -2.73 -3.62 6.76
C LEU A 32 -3.14 -2.93 5.45
N TYR A 33 -2.15 -2.36 4.76
CA TYR A 33 -2.34 -1.75 3.44
C TYR A 33 -1.40 -2.43 2.44
N TYR A 34 -1.75 -2.41 1.17
CA TYR A 34 -1.05 -3.16 0.14
C TYR A 34 -0.70 -2.31 -1.08
N PHE A 35 0.34 -2.74 -1.78
CA PHE A 35 0.62 -2.42 -3.17
C PHE A 35 0.59 -3.73 -3.93
N SER A 36 -0.30 -3.86 -4.93
CA SER A 36 -0.61 -5.13 -5.61
C SER A 36 0.67 -5.85 -6.08
N CYS A 37 1.44 -5.18 -6.95
CA CYS A 37 2.71 -5.70 -7.44
C CYS A 37 3.87 -5.34 -6.49
N ASN A 38 4.25 -4.07 -6.47
CA ASN A 38 5.26 -3.50 -5.59
C ASN A 38 5.15 -1.96 -5.60
N LEU A 39 5.90 -1.31 -4.71
CA LEU A 39 5.94 0.15 -4.59
C LEU A 39 6.53 0.81 -5.84
N ASP A 40 7.58 0.24 -6.44
CA ASP A 40 8.22 0.77 -7.65
C ASP A 40 7.25 0.81 -8.84
N HIS A 41 6.37 -0.20 -8.95
CA HIS A 41 5.33 -0.27 -9.96
C HIS A 41 4.34 0.86 -9.76
N PHE A 42 3.96 1.15 -8.51
CA PHE A 42 3.05 2.24 -8.21
C PHE A 42 3.68 3.60 -8.50
N ILE A 43 4.88 3.86 -7.98
CA ILE A 43 5.54 5.17 -8.07
C ILE A 43 6.09 5.45 -9.47
N HIS A 44 6.74 4.47 -10.10
CA HIS A 44 7.51 4.65 -11.34
C HIS A 44 6.87 3.96 -12.56
N ASN A 45 5.68 3.38 -12.40
CA ASN A 45 5.02 2.58 -13.43
C ASN A 45 5.91 1.45 -14.00
N ASN A 46 6.84 0.93 -13.19
CA ASN A 46 7.78 -0.11 -13.58
C ASN A 46 7.94 -1.16 -12.46
N ALA A 47 7.32 -2.32 -12.65
CA ALA A 47 7.40 -3.42 -11.71
C ALA A 47 8.78 -4.10 -11.63
N ASN A 48 9.59 -3.99 -12.68
CA ASN A 48 10.89 -4.66 -12.83
C ASN A 48 12.02 -3.64 -12.96
N LEU A 49 11.99 -2.61 -12.11
CA LEU A 49 13.01 -1.57 -12.07
C LEU A 49 14.40 -2.16 -11.81
N ASP A 50 15.41 -1.67 -12.54
CA ASP A 50 16.81 -2.08 -12.35
C ASP A 50 17.23 -1.84 -10.89
N PRO A 51 17.69 -2.88 -10.15
CA PRO A 51 18.16 -2.75 -8.78
C PRO A 51 19.17 -1.60 -8.56
N ARG A 52 20.00 -1.29 -9.57
CA ARG A 52 21.01 -0.22 -9.51
C ARG A 52 20.38 1.17 -9.48
N LEU A 53 19.20 1.34 -10.06
CA LEU A 53 18.50 2.63 -10.13
C LEU A 53 17.57 2.85 -8.93
N LYS A 54 17.23 1.80 -8.18
CA LYS A 54 16.27 1.86 -7.07
C LYS A 54 16.65 2.90 -6.02
N CYS A 55 17.91 2.91 -5.57
CA CYS A 55 18.36 3.86 -4.56
C CYS A 55 18.28 5.30 -5.08
N SER A 56 18.79 5.58 -6.28
CA SER A 56 18.76 6.93 -6.84
C SER A 56 17.34 7.45 -7.09
N LEU A 57 16.43 6.57 -7.52
CA LEU A 57 15.03 6.92 -7.78
C LEU A 57 14.25 7.13 -6.49
N ALA A 58 14.45 6.28 -5.48
CA ALA A 58 13.86 6.47 -4.15
C ALA A 58 14.32 7.79 -3.52
N ASP A 59 15.61 8.10 -3.62
CA ASP A 59 16.18 9.36 -3.13
C ASP A 59 15.63 10.58 -3.87
N ALA A 60 15.52 10.50 -5.20
CA ALA A 60 14.94 11.58 -6.00
C ALA A 60 13.46 11.80 -5.63
N TYR A 61 12.71 10.71 -5.48
CA TYR A 61 11.30 10.76 -5.10
C TYR A 61 11.11 11.33 -3.69
N ALA A 62 11.92 10.92 -2.72
CA ALA A 62 11.89 11.47 -1.36
C ALA A 62 12.21 12.99 -1.35
N ARG A 63 13.18 13.43 -2.17
CA ARG A 63 13.52 14.85 -2.31
C ARG A 63 12.38 15.69 -2.91
N MET A 64 11.57 15.14 -3.81
CA MET A 64 10.44 15.85 -4.41
C MET A 64 9.40 16.31 -3.38
N TYR A 65 9.20 15.52 -2.33
CA TYR A 65 8.22 15.80 -1.27
C TYR A 65 8.87 16.24 0.04
N TYR A 66 10.16 16.59 0.02
CA TYR A 66 10.85 17.06 1.21
C TYR A 66 10.19 18.34 1.75
N GLY A 67 9.71 18.28 2.99
CA GLY A 67 8.95 19.37 3.62
C GLY A 67 7.55 19.59 3.05
N ARG A 68 7.00 18.66 2.27
CA ARG A 68 5.67 18.71 1.67
C ARG A 68 4.93 17.36 1.77
N PRO A 69 4.72 16.81 2.98
CA PRO A 69 4.06 15.52 3.15
C PRO A 69 2.61 15.52 2.64
N GLU A 70 1.93 16.67 2.65
CA GLU A 70 0.55 16.81 2.15
C GLU A 70 0.50 16.63 0.64
N ALA A 71 1.49 17.17 -0.09
CA ALA A 71 1.61 16.97 -1.53
C ALA A 71 1.83 15.49 -1.87
N TYR A 72 2.62 14.79 -1.06
CA TYR A 72 2.79 13.34 -1.20
C TYR A 72 1.48 12.58 -0.98
N MET A 73 0.70 12.95 0.05
CA MET A 73 -0.60 12.33 0.31
C MET A 73 -1.61 12.58 -0.81
N GLU A 74 -1.68 13.81 -1.33
CA GLU A 74 -2.58 14.16 -2.42
C GLU A 74 -2.23 13.44 -3.72
N GLU A 75 -0.93 13.28 -4.04
CA GLU A 75 -0.49 12.46 -5.18
C GLU A 75 -0.89 10.99 -5.00
N MET A 76 -0.69 10.44 -3.81
CA MET A 76 -1.10 9.06 -3.49
C MET A 76 -2.62 8.86 -3.55
N ILE A 77 -3.42 9.84 -3.11
CA ILE A 77 -4.88 9.76 -3.19
C ILE A 77 -5.36 9.93 -4.64
N SER A 78 -4.74 10.83 -5.41
CA SER A 78 -5.18 11.21 -6.75
C SER A 78 -4.68 10.27 -7.86
N ASP A 79 -3.73 9.38 -7.60
CA ASP A 79 -3.26 8.41 -8.59
C ASP A 79 -4.38 7.51 -9.15
N GLN A 80 -4.22 7.08 -10.40
CA GLN A 80 -5.18 6.21 -11.09
C GLN A 80 -5.19 4.76 -10.55
N GLY A 81 -4.09 4.34 -9.94
CA GLY A 81 -3.94 3.05 -9.28
C GLY A 81 -4.60 3.01 -7.89
N SER A 82 -4.94 4.16 -7.32
CA SER A 82 -5.56 4.24 -6.00
C SER A 82 -7.05 3.86 -6.05
N LEU A 83 -7.49 3.12 -5.03
CA LEU A 83 -8.87 2.63 -4.94
C LEU A 83 -9.81 3.69 -4.37
N LYS A 84 -10.05 4.74 -5.17
CA LYS A 84 -10.87 5.89 -4.79
C LYS A 84 -12.32 5.47 -4.52
N GLY A 85 -12.88 5.97 -3.42
CA GLY A 85 -14.27 5.72 -3.05
C GLY A 85 -14.54 4.33 -2.46
N MET A 86 -13.53 3.46 -2.33
CA MET A 86 -13.65 2.18 -1.64
C MET A 86 -13.33 2.33 -0.15
N ASN A 87 -14.09 1.65 0.69
CA ASN A 87 -13.74 1.49 2.11
C ASN A 87 -12.68 0.38 2.31
N TYR A 88 -12.15 0.25 3.53
CA TYR A 88 -11.08 -0.71 3.83
C TYR A 88 -11.47 -2.16 3.50
N PRO A 89 -12.64 -2.70 3.93
CA PRO A 89 -13.08 -4.03 3.50
C PRO A 89 -13.19 -4.22 1.98
N GLU A 90 -13.84 -3.30 1.28
CA GLU A 90 -14.01 -3.33 -0.19
C GLU A 90 -12.66 -3.35 -0.91
N SER A 91 -11.70 -2.53 -0.44
CA SER A 91 -10.36 -2.47 -1.03
C SER A 91 -9.63 -3.81 -0.97
N TRP A 92 -9.84 -4.58 0.10
CA TRP A 92 -9.25 -5.90 0.28
C TRP A 92 -9.96 -6.97 -0.55
N GLU A 93 -11.27 -6.85 -0.76
CA GLU A 93 -12.02 -7.71 -1.68
C GLU A 93 -11.57 -7.50 -3.12
N PHE A 94 -11.46 -6.25 -3.55
CA PHE A 94 -10.94 -5.89 -4.88
C PHE A 94 -9.54 -6.47 -5.11
N ALA A 95 -8.65 -6.39 -4.12
CA ALA A 95 -7.28 -6.93 -4.21
C ALA A 95 -7.24 -8.45 -4.49
N ARG A 96 -8.23 -9.18 -3.95
CA ARG A 96 -8.33 -10.64 -4.06
C ARG A 96 -9.03 -11.09 -5.34
N GLU A 97 -9.72 -10.19 -6.02
CA GLU A 97 -10.47 -10.50 -7.23
C GLU A 97 -9.55 -10.64 -8.45
N GLY A 98 -9.67 -11.78 -9.15
CA GLY A 98 -8.99 -12.04 -10.42
C GLY A 98 -7.49 -11.76 -10.40
N LEU A 99 -7.05 -10.87 -11.29
CA LEU A 99 -5.64 -10.49 -11.48
C LEU A 99 -5.30 -9.11 -10.88
N ASN A 100 -6.18 -8.53 -10.05
CA ASN A 100 -6.00 -7.19 -9.47
C ASN A 100 -4.73 -7.08 -8.61
N SER A 101 -4.28 -8.19 -8.02
CA SER A 101 -3.01 -8.29 -7.30
C SER A 101 -1.76 -8.18 -8.18
N LEU A 102 -1.87 -8.28 -9.51
CA LEU A 102 -0.73 -8.11 -10.43
C LEU A 102 -0.69 -6.71 -11.07
N HIS A 103 -1.81 -5.99 -11.02
CA HIS A 103 -1.94 -4.65 -11.56
C HIS A 103 -1.32 -3.58 -10.64
N ARG A 104 -1.37 -2.33 -11.09
CA ARG A 104 -0.83 -1.17 -10.36
C ARG A 104 -1.89 -0.60 -9.41
N HIS A 105 -2.34 -1.39 -8.43
CA HIS A 105 -3.33 -0.95 -7.45
C HIS A 105 -2.79 -0.85 -6.02
N THR A 106 -3.34 0.07 -5.24
CA THR A 106 -3.08 0.22 -3.81
C THR A 106 -4.31 0.74 -3.07
N ASN A 107 -4.46 0.34 -1.81
CA ASN A 107 -5.47 0.90 -0.90
C ASN A 107 -4.89 1.91 0.10
N ILE A 108 -3.67 2.41 -0.13
CA ILE A 108 -3.04 3.39 0.77
C ILE A 108 -3.83 4.71 0.83
N ASN A 109 -4.60 5.03 -0.21
CA ASN A 109 -5.50 6.18 -0.21
C ASN A 109 -6.52 6.12 0.94
N VAL A 110 -6.99 4.92 1.33
CA VAL A 110 -7.92 4.74 2.45
C VAL A 110 -7.28 5.20 3.76
N LEU A 111 -5.98 4.98 3.96
CA LEU A 111 -5.25 5.50 5.12
C LEU A 111 -5.18 7.03 5.08
N PHE A 112 -4.75 7.59 3.95
CA PHE A 112 -4.54 9.03 3.83
C PHE A 112 -5.85 9.82 3.92
N GLU A 113 -6.96 9.29 3.40
CA GLU A 113 -8.28 9.89 3.56
C GLU A 113 -8.72 9.93 5.03
N VAL A 114 -8.42 8.87 5.81
CA VAL A 114 -8.68 8.85 7.26
C VAL A 114 -7.81 9.88 7.98
N LEU A 115 -6.51 9.91 7.70
CA LEU A 115 -5.58 10.88 8.31
C LEU A 115 -5.98 12.33 8.00
N ARG A 116 -6.37 12.60 6.75
CA ARG A 116 -6.87 13.91 6.30
C ARG A 116 -8.14 14.32 7.04
N ARG A 117 -9.07 13.38 7.27
CA ARG A 117 -10.30 13.63 8.03
C ARG A 117 -10.03 13.92 9.50
N GLU A 118 -9.05 13.22 10.10
CA GLU A 118 -8.68 13.37 11.51
C GLU A 118 -7.76 14.57 11.78
N LYS A 119 -7.34 15.30 10.73
CA LYS A 119 -6.40 16.45 10.81
C LYS A 119 -5.12 16.13 11.57
N LEU A 120 -4.65 14.88 11.46
CA LEU A 120 -3.41 14.42 12.12
C LEU A 120 -2.15 14.83 11.34
N VAL A 121 -2.34 15.49 10.19
CA VAL A 121 -1.31 15.98 9.27
C VAL A 121 -1.86 17.26 8.63
#